data_AF-A0A535MTD0-F1
#
_entry.id   AF-A0A535MTD0-F1
#
_cell.length_a   1.000
_cell.length_b   1.000
_cell.length_c   1.000
_cell.angle_alpha   90.00
_cell.angle_beta   90.00
_cell.angle_gamma   90.00
#
_symmetry.space_group_name_H-M   'P 1'
#
loop_
_entity.id
_entity.type
_entity.pdbx_description
1 polymer ?
#
loop_
_entity_poly.entity_id
_entity_poly.type
_entity_poly.pdbx_seq_one_letter_code
_entity_poly.pdbx_strand_id
1 'polypeptide(L)'
;MTVVAAVIGVTMAAGALGAVSLTRSMLPAAAATKPDHVVVVIMENHGYSQIIGSSSAPYINSLANANALMTQSFAIGHPSEPNYLELWSGSNQGVTDDSCPHTFSAGSLGTQLLAAGLSVKGFNESMPADGSLACTSGSYARKHNPLADWTATADAAHDKTYASWPSDFTTLPTVSLVVPNLCSDMRATTSPRSLPARA
;
A
#
# COMPACT_ATOMS: atom_id res chain seq x y z
N MET A 1 -3.38 7.56 -25.27
CA MET A 1 -4.25 7.85 -24.11
C MET A 1 -5.54 8.42 -24.66
N THR A 2 -6.55 7.59 -24.90
CA THR A 2 -7.80 8.04 -25.52
C THR A 2 -8.76 8.46 -24.41
N VAL A 3 -8.89 9.76 -24.20
CA VAL A 3 -9.94 10.32 -23.34
C VAL A 3 -11.24 10.30 -24.15
N VAL A 4 -12.22 9.52 -23.70
CA VAL A 4 -13.59 9.64 -24.23
C VAL A 4 -14.35 10.58 -23.29
N ALA A 5 -14.48 11.85 -23.71
CA ALA A 5 -15.39 12.79 -23.09
C ALA A 5 -16.80 12.56 -23.66
N ALA A 6 -17.75 12.15 -22.82
CA ALA A 6 -19.16 12.10 -23.20
C ALA A 6 -19.81 13.46 -22.90
N VAL A 7 -20.07 14.23 -23.95
CA VAL A 7 -20.93 15.42 -23.87
C VAL A 7 -22.38 14.93 -23.93
N ILE A 8 -23.14 15.11 -22.84
CA ILE A 8 -24.59 14.87 -22.84
C ILE A 8 -25.27 16.17 -23.24
N GLY A 9 -25.59 16.30 -24.52
CA GLY A 9 -26.54 17.30 -25.00
C GLY A 9 -27.96 16.81 -24.71
N VAL A 10 -28.69 17.50 -23.82
CA VAL A 10 -30.13 17.24 -23.61
C VAL A 10 -30.91 18.18 -24.52
N THR A 11 -31.42 17.65 -25.63
CA THR A 11 -32.52 18.29 -26.37
C THR A 11 -33.83 17.63 -25.94
N MET A 12 -34.72 18.43 -25.34
CA MET A 12 -36.07 17.99 -24.97
C MET A 12 -36.94 17.94 -26.22
N ALA A 13 -37.17 16.75 -26.76
CA ALA A 13 -38.24 16.47 -27.71
C ALA A 13 -39.25 15.54 -27.05
N ALA A 14 -40.48 16.05 -26.85
CA ALA A 14 -41.60 15.27 -26.33
C ALA A 14 -42.09 14.30 -27.41
N GLY A 15 -41.91 12.99 -27.19
CA GLY A 15 -42.41 11.95 -28.10
C GLY A 15 -42.27 10.56 -27.49
N ALA A 16 -43.42 9.87 -27.38
CA ALA A 16 -43.64 8.45 -27.06
C ALA A 16 -42.62 7.73 -26.15
N LEU A 17 -43.06 7.35 -24.94
CA LEU A 17 -42.37 6.46 -24.00
C LEU A 17 -42.27 5.03 -24.58
N GLY A 18 -41.34 4.81 -25.51
CA GLY A 18 -40.79 3.50 -25.78
C GLY A 18 -39.69 3.22 -24.75
N ALA A 19 -39.82 2.15 -23.97
CA ALA A 19 -38.77 1.73 -23.04
C ALA A 19 -37.53 1.30 -23.84
N VAL A 20 -36.57 2.21 -23.99
CA VAL A 20 -35.26 1.88 -24.55
C VAL A 20 -34.49 1.11 -23.48
N SER A 21 -34.51 -0.22 -23.56
CA SER A 21 -33.59 -1.06 -22.80
C SER A 21 -32.17 -0.79 -23.27
N LEU A 22 -31.47 0.09 -22.56
CA LEU A 22 -30.03 0.26 -22.67
C LEU A 22 -29.36 -1.01 -22.12
N THR A 23 -29.16 -2.02 -22.97
CA THR A 23 -28.26 -3.12 -22.65
C THR A 23 -26.84 -2.56 -22.63
N ARG A 24 -26.36 -2.22 -21.44
CA ARG A 24 -24.94 -1.90 -21.23
C ARG A 24 -24.17 -3.17 -21.54
N SER A 25 -23.56 -3.23 -22.74
CA SER A 25 -22.55 -4.23 -23.06
C SER A 25 -21.40 -4.02 -22.07
N MET A 26 -21.46 -4.75 -20.95
CA MET A 26 -20.29 -4.94 -20.12
C MET A 26 -19.34 -5.77 -20.99
N LEU A 27 -18.33 -5.12 -21.55
CA LEU A 27 -17.18 -5.84 -22.06
C LEU A 27 -16.78 -6.82 -20.94
N PRO A 28 -16.60 -8.12 -21.23
CA PRO A 28 -16.07 -9.02 -20.23
C PRO A 28 -14.77 -8.40 -19.76
N ALA A 29 -14.69 -8.04 -18.49
CA ALA A 29 -13.42 -7.70 -17.89
C ALA A 29 -12.54 -8.91 -18.17
N ALA A 30 -11.47 -8.74 -18.95
CA ALA A 30 -10.49 -9.80 -19.15
C ALA A 30 -10.19 -10.35 -17.76
N ALA A 31 -10.46 -11.65 -17.54
CA ALA A 31 -10.33 -12.25 -16.24
C ALA A 31 -8.92 -11.93 -15.73
N ALA A 32 -8.83 -11.03 -14.75
CA ALA A 32 -7.55 -10.60 -14.25
C ALA A 32 -6.86 -11.86 -13.73
N THR A 33 -5.73 -12.21 -14.33
CA THR A 33 -4.93 -13.33 -13.86
C THR A 33 -4.55 -13.02 -12.42
N LYS A 34 -4.93 -13.90 -11.50
CA LYS A 34 -4.53 -13.78 -10.09
C LYS A 34 -2.99 -13.77 -10.05
N PRO A 35 -2.36 -12.76 -9.44
CA PRO A 35 -0.93 -12.79 -9.19
C PRO A 35 -0.57 -13.93 -8.25
N ASP A 36 0.57 -14.57 -8.47
CA ASP A 36 1.10 -15.58 -7.52
C ASP A 36 1.38 -14.95 -6.16
N HIS A 37 1.96 -13.74 -6.18
CA HIS A 37 2.29 -12.94 -5.01
C HIS A 37 2.01 -11.45 -5.27
N VAL A 38 1.66 -10.73 -4.21
CA VAL A 38 1.59 -9.27 -4.21
C VAL A 38 2.62 -8.74 -3.22
N VAL A 39 3.48 -7.82 -3.66
CA VAL A 39 4.42 -7.11 -2.80
C VAL A 39 4.02 -5.64 -2.77
N VAL A 40 3.75 -5.13 -1.57
CA VAL A 40 3.42 -3.74 -1.31
C VAL A 40 4.60 -3.11 -0.57
N VAL A 41 5.32 -2.21 -1.24
CA VAL A 41 6.40 -1.43 -0.62
C VAL A 41 5.82 -0.07 -0.21
N ILE A 42 5.83 0.24 1.08
CA ILE A 42 5.28 1.50 1.59
C ILE A 42 6.42 2.46 1.86
N MET A 43 6.46 3.56 1.13
CA MET A 43 7.42 4.66 1.33
C MET A 43 6.77 5.78 2.16
N GLU A 44 7.59 6.70 2.68
CA GLU A 44 7.08 7.85 3.42
C GLU A 44 6.20 8.76 2.55
N ASN A 45 5.27 9.45 3.22
CA ASN A 45 4.41 10.47 2.65
C ASN A 45 5.21 11.61 1.98
N HIS A 46 5.18 11.64 0.64
CA HIS A 46 5.61 12.77 -0.19
C HIS A 46 4.48 13.21 -1.12
N GLY A 47 4.42 14.51 -1.41
CA GLY A 47 3.55 15.05 -2.44
C GLY A 47 3.93 14.57 -3.84
N TYR A 48 2.95 14.40 -4.72
CA TYR A 48 3.15 13.86 -6.07
C TYR A 48 4.27 14.58 -6.85
N SER A 49 4.28 15.92 -6.83
CA SER A 49 5.29 16.74 -7.54
C SER A 49 6.68 16.71 -6.90
N GLN A 50 6.81 16.21 -5.67
CA GLN A 50 8.12 16.00 -5.04
C GLN A 50 8.79 14.72 -5.55
N ILE A 51 8.00 13.78 -6.08
CA ILE A 51 8.46 12.48 -6.59
C ILE A 51 8.46 12.43 -8.11
N ILE A 52 7.31 12.64 -8.75
CA ILE A 52 7.18 12.47 -10.21
C ILE A 52 7.84 13.63 -10.93
N GLY A 53 8.80 13.32 -11.80
CA GLY A 53 9.69 14.27 -12.48
C GLY A 53 10.95 14.63 -11.69
N SER A 54 11.08 14.19 -10.43
CA SER A 54 12.22 14.52 -9.58
C SER A 54 13.45 13.67 -9.87
N SER A 55 14.61 14.32 -10.07
CA SER A 55 15.90 13.63 -10.23
C SER A 55 16.39 12.95 -8.95
N SER A 56 15.81 13.29 -7.80
CA SER A 56 16.10 12.65 -6.51
C SER A 56 15.38 11.29 -6.33
N ALA A 57 14.44 10.95 -7.21
CA ALA A 57 13.71 9.68 -7.18
C ALA A 57 13.78 8.92 -8.52
N PRO A 58 14.97 8.69 -9.10
CA PRO A 58 15.11 8.22 -10.48
C PRO A 58 14.53 6.82 -10.69
N TYR A 59 14.64 5.93 -9.70
CA TYR A 59 14.09 4.58 -9.79
C TYR A 59 12.56 4.55 -9.72
N ILE A 60 11.94 5.33 -8.84
CA ILE A 60 10.48 5.43 -8.78
C ILE A 60 9.93 6.02 -10.09
N ASN A 61 10.61 7.02 -10.64
CA ASN A 61 10.24 7.59 -11.94
C ASN A 61 10.39 6.60 -13.10
N SER A 62 11.42 5.74 -13.09
CA SER A 62 11.54 4.70 -14.12
C SER A 62 10.41 3.67 -14.02
N LEU A 63 10.02 3.27 -12.81
CA LEU A 63 8.86 2.40 -12.58
C LEU A 63 7.56 3.05 -13.05
N ALA A 64 7.33 4.32 -12.70
CA ALA A 64 6.13 5.07 -13.09
C ALA A 64 6.00 5.22 -14.61
N ASN A 65 7.11 5.40 -15.32
CA ASN A 65 7.12 5.48 -16.79
C ASN A 65 6.86 4.12 -17.47
N ALA A 66 7.26 3.02 -16.83
CA ALA A 66 7.14 1.68 -17.38
C ALA A 66 5.83 0.96 -17.01
N ASN A 67 5.11 1.46 -16.00
CA ASN A 67 3.97 0.77 -15.39
C ASN A 67 2.77 1.70 -15.16
N ALA A 68 1.77 1.23 -14.41
CA ALA A 68 0.63 2.03 -14.01
C ALA A 68 1.02 3.07 -12.95
N LEU A 69 0.57 4.32 -13.14
CA LEU A 69 0.70 5.41 -12.18
C LEU A 69 -0.69 5.90 -11.77
N MET A 70 -0.98 5.86 -10.47
CA MET A 70 -2.24 6.34 -9.91
C MET A 70 -2.17 7.85 -9.64
N THR A 71 -2.60 8.68 -10.58
CA THR A 71 -2.50 10.15 -10.49
C THR A 71 -3.60 10.80 -9.65
N GLN A 72 -4.56 10.02 -9.16
CA GLN A 72 -5.67 10.47 -8.31
C GLN A 72 -5.73 9.62 -7.02
N SER A 73 -4.56 9.28 -6.48
CA SER A 73 -4.42 8.62 -5.17
C SER A 73 -4.00 9.67 -4.15
N PHE A 74 -4.78 9.84 -3.08
CA PHE A 74 -4.60 10.90 -2.09
C PHE A 74 -4.41 10.30 -0.70
N ALA A 75 -3.59 10.97 0.13
CA ALA A 75 -3.54 10.66 1.55
C ALA A 75 -4.86 11.04 2.23
N ILE A 76 -5.22 10.33 3.30
CA ILE A 76 -6.46 10.56 4.03
C ILE A 76 -6.28 11.68 5.06
N GLY A 77 -5.07 11.86 5.58
CA GLY A 77 -4.75 12.94 6.51
C GLY A 77 -3.26 13.02 6.86
N HIS A 78 -2.96 13.90 7.80
CA HIS A 78 -1.65 14.01 8.46
C HIS A 78 -1.85 14.00 9.98
N PRO A 79 -0.98 13.33 10.76
CA PRO A 79 0.35 12.81 10.40
C PRO A 79 0.34 11.42 9.71
N SER A 80 1.48 10.71 9.70
CA SER A 80 1.72 9.52 8.86
C SER A 80 0.88 8.29 9.25
N GLU A 81 0.81 7.96 10.54
CA GLU A 81 0.28 6.69 11.04
C GLU A 81 -1.17 6.39 10.62
N PRO A 82 -2.12 7.35 10.63
CA PRO A 82 -3.47 7.12 10.13
C PRO A 82 -3.50 6.56 8.69
N ASN A 83 -2.54 6.95 7.83
CA ASN A 83 -2.50 6.46 6.45
C ASN A 83 -2.07 4.98 6.37
N TYR A 84 -1.20 4.51 7.27
CA TYR A 84 -0.80 3.10 7.32
C TYR A 84 -1.94 2.22 7.84
N LEU A 85 -2.69 2.70 8.85
CA LEU A 85 -3.87 2.02 9.38
C LEU A 85 -5.00 1.94 8.33
N GLU A 86 -5.23 3.02 7.59
CA GLU A 86 -6.20 3.07 6.48
C GLU A 86 -5.80 2.13 5.34
N LEU A 87 -4.52 2.10 4.94
CA LEU A 87 -4.03 1.15 3.93
C LEU A 87 -4.25 -0.30 4.38
N TRP A 88 -4.04 -0.59 5.66
CA TRP A 88 -4.12 -1.93 6.20
C TRP A 88 -5.55 -2.40 6.50
N SER A 89 -6.45 -1.50 6.89
CA SER A 89 -7.77 -1.87 7.41
C SER A 89 -8.97 -1.15 6.78
N GLY A 90 -8.72 -0.14 5.94
CA GLY A 90 -9.77 0.74 5.41
C GLY A 90 -10.39 1.65 6.47
N SER A 91 -9.73 1.83 7.61
CA SER A 91 -10.08 2.82 8.64
C SER A 91 -8.84 3.22 9.44
N ASN A 92 -8.76 4.48 9.85
CA ASN A 92 -7.72 4.97 10.77
C ASN A 92 -7.89 4.45 12.22
N GLN A 93 -8.91 3.62 12.50
CA GLN A 93 -9.23 3.08 13.82
C GLN A 93 -9.44 4.15 14.91
N GLY A 94 -9.77 5.38 14.52
CA GLY A 94 -9.89 6.53 15.43
C GLY A 94 -8.55 7.19 15.79
N VAL A 95 -7.44 6.74 15.24
CA VAL A 95 -6.12 7.36 15.42
C VAL A 95 -6.00 8.58 14.50
N THR A 96 -5.59 9.71 15.07
CA THR A 96 -5.44 10.99 14.37
C THR A 96 -4.07 11.63 14.59
N ASP A 97 -3.15 10.91 15.22
CA ASP A 97 -1.77 11.31 15.50
C ASP A 97 -0.79 10.17 15.18
N ASP A 98 0.49 10.33 15.55
CA ASP A 98 1.52 9.27 15.43
C ASP A 98 1.80 8.62 16.81
N SER A 99 0.74 8.35 17.59
CA SER A 99 0.89 7.79 18.94
C SER A 99 1.20 6.29 18.92
N CYS A 100 1.97 5.83 19.90
CA CYS A 100 2.33 4.41 20.00
C CYS A 100 2.45 4.02 21.49
N PRO A 101 1.99 2.82 21.89
CA PRO A 101 1.50 1.72 21.04
C PRO A 101 -0.01 1.71 20.82
N HIS A 102 -0.42 1.03 19.74
CA HIS A 102 -1.81 0.66 19.47
C HIS A 102 -2.02 -0.86 19.47
N THR A 103 -3.27 -1.32 19.59
CA THR A 103 -3.61 -2.74 19.44
C THR A 103 -5.07 -2.84 19.02
N PHE A 104 -5.31 -3.50 17.89
CA PHE A 104 -6.61 -3.63 17.26
C PHE A 104 -6.96 -5.10 17.01
N SER A 105 -8.26 -5.37 17.03
CA SER A 105 -8.87 -6.66 16.66
C SER A 105 -9.92 -6.50 15.55
N ALA A 106 -10.04 -5.30 14.97
CA ALA A 106 -10.95 -5.03 13.86
C ALA A 106 -10.53 -5.80 12.59
N GLY A 107 -11.38 -5.78 11.57
CA GLY A 107 -11.00 -6.33 10.26
C GLY A 107 -9.83 -5.55 9.65
N SER A 108 -8.89 -6.28 9.06
CA SER A 108 -7.77 -5.77 8.25
C SER A 108 -7.47 -6.69 7.08
N LEU A 109 -6.67 -6.22 6.12
CA LEU A 109 -6.12 -7.03 5.03
C LEU A 109 -5.50 -8.33 5.56
N GLY A 110 -4.70 -8.24 6.63
CA GLY A 110 -4.10 -9.41 7.26
C GLY A 110 -5.14 -10.40 7.79
N THR A 111 -6.13 -9.93 8.56
CA THR A 111 -7.18 -10.81 9.09
C THR A 111 -7.98 -11.49 7.97
N GLN A 112 -8.26 -10.78 6.88
CA GLN A 112 -9.05 -11.30 5.76
C GLN A 112 -8.26 -12.34 4.96
N LEU A 113 -6.97 -12.12 4.73
CA LEU A 113 -6.08 -13.10 4.09
C LEU A 113 -5.99 -14.38 4.92
N LEU A 114 -5.72 -14.26 6.22
CA LEU A 114 -5.61 -15.40 7.12
C LEU A 114 -6.93 -16.19 7.21
N ALA A 115 -8.07 -15.50 7.29
CA ALA A 115 -9.39 -16.13 7.29
C ALA A 115 -9.70 -16.89 5.98
N ALA A 116 -9.13 -16.43 4.85
CA ALA A 116 -9.25 -17.09 3.56
C ALA A 116 -8.23 -18.23 3.33
N GLY A 117 -7.40 -18.55 4.33
CA GLY A 117 -6.32 -19.54 4.18
C GLY A 117 -5.16 -19.07 3.29
N LEU A 118 -5.06 -17.75 3.06
CA LEU A 118 -3.96 -17.11 2.35
C LEU A 118 -2.90 -16.61 3.35
N SER A 119 -1.68 -16.40 2.88
CA SER A 119 -0.57 -15.98 3.74
C SER A 119 -0.27 -14.49 3.60
N VAL A 120 0.12 -13.87 4.71
CA VAL A 120 0.54 -12.47 4.78
C VAL A 120 1.78 -12.35 5.64
N LYS A 121 2.76 -11.53 5.24
CA LYS A 121 3.89 -11.16 6.10
C LYS A 121 4.30 -9.71 5.90
N GLY A 122 4.77 -9.09 6.97
CA GLY A 122 5.46 -7.80 6.96
C GLY A 122 6.96 -8.03 7.03
N PHE A 123 7.74 -7.22 6.32
CA PHE A 123 9.20 -7.25 6.32
C PHE A 123 9.71 -5.85 6.62
N ASN A 124 10.11 -5.64 7.87
CA ASN A 124 10.40 -4.34 8.45
C ASN A 124 11.91 -4.13 8.60
N GLU A 125 12.46 -3.10 7.95
CA GLU A 125 13.88 -2.78 8.08
C GLU A 125 14.19 -2.21 9.47
N SER A 126 15.31 -2.65 10.07
CA SER A 126 15.76 -2.26 11.41
C SER A 126 14.81 -2.64 12.57
N MET A 127 13.73 -3.38 12.33
CA MET A 127 12.92 -3.94 13.42
C MET A 127 13.78 -4.87 14.28
N PRO A 128 13.75 -4.77 15.63
CA PRO A 128 14.78 -5.39 16.46
C PRO A 128 14.66 -6.91 16.57
N ALA A 129 13.48 -7.48 16.36
CA ALA A 129 13.22 -8.91 16.30
C ALA A 129 11.87 -9.17 15.59
N ASP A 130 11.69 -10.38 15.05
CA ASP A 130 10.39 -10.81 14.51
C ASP A 130 9.31 -10.67 15.59
N GLY A 131 8.16 -10.10 15.24
CA GLY A 131 7.04 -9.84 16.17
C GLY A 131 7.31 -8.74 17.20
N SER A 132 8.31 -7.88 17.01
CA SER A 132 8.61 -6.83 17.97
C SER A 132 7.51 -5.77 18.06
N LEU A 133 7.06 -5.50 19.28
CA LEU A 133 6.09 -4.44 19.57
C LEU A 133 6.74 -3.11 19.99
N ALA A 134 8.07 -2.99 19.89
CA ALA A 134 8.79 -1.77 20.25
C ALA A 134 8.33 -0.60 19.37
N CYS A 135 8.02 0.55 19.97
CA CYS A 135 7.61 1.73 19.18
C CYS A 135 8.73 2.23 18.26
N THR A 136 9.99 2.14 18.69
CA THR A 136 11.16 2.53 17.91
C THR A 136 12.36 1.62 18.21
N SER A 137 13.28 1.49 17.25
CA SER A 137 14.58 0.86 17.46
C SER A 137 15.57 1.30 16.38
N GLY A 138 16.58 2.11 16.73
CA GLY A 138 17.44 2.75 15.72
C GLY A 138 16.60 3.53 14.71
N SER A 139 16.65 3.16 13.42
CA SER A 139 15.85 3.76 12.36
C SER A 139 14.46 3.12 12.16
N TYR A 140 14.10 2.09 12.92
CA TYR A 140 12.75 1.50 12.90
C TYR A 140 11.76 2.38 13.66
N ALA A 141 10.57 2.55 13.09
CA ALA A 141 9.43 3.22 13.70
C ALA A 141 8.16 2.39 13.47
N ARG A 142 7.55 1.91 14.56
CA ARG A 142 6.36 1.04 14.52
C ARG A 142 5.15 1.69 13.86
N LYS A 143 5.04 3.01 13.91
CA LYS A 143 3.97 3.76 13.23
C LYS A 143 3.89 3.55 11.70
N HIS A 144 4.90 2.91 11.09
CA HIS A 144 4.89 2.49 9.68
C HIS A 144 4.60 0.99 9.49
N ASN A 145 4.46 0.25 10.58
CA ASN A 145 4.29 -1.20 10.61
C ASN A 145 2.89 -1.56 11.16
N PRO A 146 1.85 -1.53 10.33
CA PRO A 146 0.49 -1.81 10.80
C PRO A 146 0.28 -3.26 11.23
N LEU A 147 1.20 -4.19 10.92
CA LEU A 147 1.10 -5.59 11.38
C LEU A 147 1.26 -5.70 12.89
N ALA A 148 2.16 -4.91 13.48
CA ALA A 148 2.40 -4.87 14.92
C ALA A 148 1.20 -4.34 15.72
N ASP A 149 0.29 -3.61 15.07
CA ASP A 149 -0.91 -3.06 15.69
C ASP A 149 -2.12 -3.99 15.63
N TRP A 150 -2.05 -5.13 14.93
CA TRP A 150 -3.15 -6.08 14.81
C TRP A 150 -2.89 -7.38 15.55
N THR A 151 -3.77 -7.74 16.48
CA THR A 151 -3.67 -9.00 17.25
C THR A 151 -3.51 -10.26 16.40
N ALA A 152 -4.05 -10.28 15.18
CA ALA A 152 -3.94 -11.42 14.25
C ALA A 152 -2.59 -11.53 13.52
N THR A 153 -1.77 -10.49 13.54
CA THR A 153 -0.50 -10.41 12.79
C THR A 153 0.68 -9.91 13.61
N ALA A 154 0.46 -9.43 14.82
CA ALA A 154 1.46 -8.92 15.74
C ALA A 154 2.21 -10.07 16.45
N ASP A 155 2.79 -10.96 15.65
CA ASP A 155 3.53 -12.13 16.10
C ASP A 155 4.73 -12.41 15.17
N ALA A 156 5.64 -13.26 15.64
CA ALA A 156 6.85 -13.59 14.90
C ALA A 156 6.61 -14.43 13.64
N ALA A 157 5.42 -15.00 13.40
CA ALA A 157 5.13 -15.74 12.18
C ALA A 157 4.80 -14.80 11.00
N HIS A 158 4.12 -13.68 11.30
CA HIS A 158 3.62 -12.74 10.30
C HIS A 158 4.45 -11.45 10.23
N ASP A 159 4.88 -10.89 11.35
CA ASP A 159 5.67 -9.65 11.37
C ASP A 159 7.17 -9.95 11.46
N LYS A 160 7.86 -9.82 10.33
CA LYS A 160 9.25 -10.22 10.16
C LYS A 160 10.19 -9.04 10.08
N THR A 161 11.39 -9.22 10.59
CA THR A 161 12.51 -8.33 10.25
C THR A 161 12.84 -8.46 8.76
N TYR A 162 13.36 -7.40 8.14
CA TYR A 162 13.77 -7.44 6.73
C TYR A 162 14.90 -8.45 6.46
N ALA A 163 15.64 -8.87 7.49
CA ALA A 163 16.64 -9.94 7.37
C ALA A 163 16.02 -11.29 6.95
N SER A 164 14.72 -11.48 7.17
CA SER A 164 13.95 -12.65 6.75
C SER A 164 13.40 -12.55 5.32
N TRP A 165 13.68 -11.45 4.58
CA TRP A 165 13.27 -11.32 3.18
C TRP A 165 13.89 -12.45 2.33
N PRO A 166 13.08 -13.22 1.58
CA PRO A 166 13.57 -14.40 0.88
C PRO A 166 14.39 -14.01 -0.35
N SER A 167 15.39 -14.82 -0.67
CA SER A 167 16.09 -14.76 -1.97
C SER A 167 15.38 -15.57 -3.06
N ASP A 168 14.55 -16.54 -2.68
CA ASP A 168 13.67 -17.28 -3.58
C ASP A 168 12.26 -16.69 -3.54
N PHE A 169 11.92 -15.88 -4.54
CA PHE A 169 10.63 -15.19 -4.61
C PHE A 169 9.43 -16.11 -4.85
N THR A 170 9.65 -17.39 -5.20
CA THR A 170 8.55 -18.38 -5.28
C THR A 170 8.00 -18.75 -3.89
N THR A 171 8.71 -18.37 -2.82
CA THR A 171 8.35 -18.65 -1.43
C THR A 171 7.69 -17.47 -0.71
N LEU A 172 7.43 -16.37 -1.42
CA LEU A 172 6.77 -15.20 -0.84
C LEU A 172 5.38 -15.59 -0.30
N PRO A 173 4.88 -14.90 0.74
CA PRO A 173 3.47 -15.03 1.11
C PRO A 173 2.56 -14.54 -0.02
N THR A 174 1.26 -14.81 0.08
CA THR A 174 0.28 -14.27 -0.87
C THR A 174 0.36 -12.74 -0.94
N VAL A 175 0.51 -12.09 0.21
CA VAL A 175 0.80 -10.65 0.30
C VAL A 175 1.99 -10.39 1.20
N SER A 176 2.97 -9.64 0.68
CA SER A 176 4.12 -9.14 1.44
C SER A 176 4.00 -7.63 1.60
N LEU A 177 4.08 -7.15 2.84
CA LEU A 177 4.25 -5.73 3.14
C LEU A 177 5.74 -5.47 3.40
N VAL A 178 6.37 -4.58 2.65
CA VAL A 178 7.77 -4.19 2.86
C VAL A 178 7.80 -2.76 3.36
N VAL A 179 8.40 -2.57 4.53
CA VAL A 179 8.45 -1.28 5.23
C VAL A 179 9.92 -0.90 5.44
N PRO A 180 10.46 0.04 4.64
CA PRO A 180 11.78 0.59 4.84
C PRO A 180 11.89 1.36 6.16
N ASN A 181 13.11 1.50 6.68
CA ASN A 181 13.35 2.29 7.88
C ASN A 181 13.40 3.80 7.54
N LEU A 182 13.54 4.64 8.58
CA LEU A 182 13.62 6.11 8.45
C LEU A 182 14.79 6.63 7.57
N CYS A 183 15.76 5.78 7.22
CA CYS A 183 16.86 6.12 6.31
C CYS A 183 16.52 5.79 4.85
N SER A 184 15.70 4.77 4.63
CA SER A 184 15.40 4.20 3.32
C SER A 184 14.00 4.58 2.82
N ASP A 185 13.15 5.16 3.67
CA ASP A 185 11.74 5.49 3.37
C ASP A 185 11.53 6.78 2.57
N MET A 186 12.60 7.40 2.06
CA MET A 186 12.63 8.71 1.38
C MET A 186 12.49 9.93 2.29
N ARG A 187 12.54 9.79 3.62
CA ARG A 187 12.81 10.97 4.45
C ARG A 187 14.20 11.50 4.20
N ALA A 188 14.33 12.82 4.27
CA ALA A 188 15.62 13.47 4.36
C ALA A 188 16.24 13.16 5.73
N THR A 189 16.90 12.00 5.84
CA THR A 189 17.89 11.77 6.90
C THR A 189 19.27 11.77 6.26
N THR A 190 20.27 12.19 7.02
CA THR A 190 21.66 12.48 6.58
C THR A 190 22.48 11.25 6.17
N SER A 191 21.87 10.19 5.61
CA SER A 191 22.59 8.97 5.26
C SER A 191 22.69 8.74 3.74
N PRO A 192 23.88 8.57 3.14
CA PRO A 192 24.08 8.51 1.69
C PRO A 192 23.72 7.16 1.02
N ARG A 193 22.93 6.30 1.67
CA ARG A 193 22.55 4.99 1.11
C ARG A 193 21.14 5.03 0.54
N SER A 194 21.05 5.56 -0.67
CA SER A 194 20.06 5.08 -1.63
C SER A 194 20.17 3.55 -1.72
N LEU A 195 19.06 2.85 -1.55
CA LEU A 195 18.99 1.42 -1.79
C LEU A 195 19.46 1.15 -3.25
N PRO A 196 20.51 0.36 -3.48
CA PRO A 196 20.62 -0.29 -4.77
C PRO A 196 19.47 -1.30 -4.83
N ALA A 197 18.47 -1.02 -5.66
CA ALA A 197 17.51 -2.02 -6.10
C ALA A 197 18.32 -3.15 -6.75
N ARG A 198 18.57 -4.23 -6.00
CA ARG A 198 19.01 -5.49 -6.59
C ARG A 198 17.76 -6.28 -6.89
N ALA A 199 17.56 -6.51 -8.19
CA ALA A 199 16.63 -7.48 -8.74
C ALA A 199 16.99 -8.90 -8.27
#